data_AF-A0A351SFA8-F1
#
_entry.id   AF-A0A351SFA8-F1
#
_cell.length_a   1.000
_cell.length_b   1.000
_cell.length_c   1.000
_cell.angle_alpha   90.00
_cell.angle_beta   90.00
_cell.angle_gamma   90.00
#
_symmetry.space_group_name_H-M   'P 1'
#
loop_
_entity.id
_entity.type
_entity.pdbx_description
1 polymer ?
#
loop_
_entity_poly.entity_id
_entity_poly.type
_entity_poly.pdbx_seq_one_letter_code
_entity_poly.pdbx_strand_id
1 'polypeptide(L)' 'AFNELLGIVEEGIQQGYFQERPVQEVAFAAWSIVHGLAYLTIDYSRIGIPKDATHHLVQSALDVFMRGVSAEEK' A
#
# COMPACT_ATOMS: atom_id res chain seq x y z
N ALA A 1 -0.74 -14.53 3.03
CA ALA A 1 -0.41 -13.17 2.57
C ALA A 1 -1.56 -12.51 1.81
N PHE A 2 -1.82 -12.79 0.53
CA PHE A 2 -2.87 -12.05 -0.22
C PHE A 2 -4.29 -12.23 0.34
N ASN A 3 -4.68 -13.46 0.73
CA ASN A 3 -6.00 -13.69 1.34
C ASN A 3 -6.17 -13.01 2.71
N GLU A 4 -5.08 -12.87 3.48
CA GLU A 4 -5.12 -12.14 4.76
C GLU A 4 -5.30 -10.64 4.51
N LEU A 5 -4.67 -10.10 3.45
CA LEU A 5 -4.86 -8.72 3.03
C LEU A 5 -6.31 -8.43 2.63
N LEU A 6 -7.01 -9.38 2.00
CA LEU A 6 -8.44 -9.23 1.71
C LEU A 6 -9.25 -9.01 3.00
N GLY A 7 -8.98 -9.81 4.04
CA GLY A 7 -9.66 -9.66 5.34
C GLY A 7 -9.38 -8.32 6.02
N ILE A 8 -8.12 -7.85 5.98
CA ILE A 8 -7.74 -6.54 6.54
C ILE A 8 -8.44 -5.40 5.80
N VAL A 9 -8.51 -5.48 4.47
CA VAL A 9 -9.19 -4.47 3.64
C VAL A 9 -10.69 -4.46 3.92
N GLU A 10 -11.31 -5.65 3.99
CA GLU A 10 -12.73 -5.78 4.31
C GLU A 10 -13.06 -5.17 5.67
N GLU A 11 -12.25 -5.46 6.69
CA GLU A 11 -12.38 -4.87 8.02
C GLU A 11 -12.25 -3.33 7.98
N GLY A 12 -11.26 -2.81 7.25
CA GLY A 12 -11.05 -1.36 7.11
C GLY A 12 -12.19 -0.64 6.40
N ILE A 13 -12.85 -1.29 5.43
CA ILE A 13 -14.06 -0.76 4.79
C ILE A 13 -15.24 -0.78 5.77
N GLN A 14 -15.46 -1.90 6.46
CA GLN A 14 -16.55 -2.05 7.43
C GLN A 14 -16.45 -1.04 8.58
N GLN A 15 -15.24 -0.70 9.02
CA GLN A 15 -14.99 0.29 10.07
C GLN A 15 -14.98 1.74 9.55
N GLY A 16 -15.14 1.95 8.24
CA GLY A 16 -15.19 3.28 7.62
C GLY A 16 -13.82 3.95 7.49
N TYR A 17 -12.72 3.23 7.68
CA TYR A 17 -11.37 3.74 7.45
C TYR A 17 -11.06 3.86 5.95
N PHE A 18 -11.58 2.91 5.15
CA PHE A 18 -11.43 2.90 3.71
C PHE A 18 -12.77 3.21 3.02
N GLN A 19 -12.69 3.80 1.82
CA GLN A 19 -13.84 4.02 0.96
C GLN A 19 -14.53 2.71 0.59
N GLU A 20 -15.86 2.76 0.45
CA GLU A 20 -16.66 1.62 0.02
C GLU A 20 -16.35 1.28 -1.45
N ARG A 21 -15.49 0.28 -1.64
CA ARG A 21 -14.99 -0.21 -2.94
C ARG A 21 -14.88 -1.73 -2.91
N PRO A 22 -14.80 -2.41 -4.07
CA PRO A 22 -14.56 -3.84 -4.09
C PRO A 22 -13.25 -4.21 -3.37
N VAL A 23 -13.34 -5.10 -2.38
CA VAL A 23 -12.20 -5.52 -1.53
C VAL A 23 -10.99 -5.95 -2.35
N GLN A 24 -11.24 -6.68 -3.45
CA GLN A 24 -10.19 -7.16 -4.35
C GLN A 24 -9.42 -6.00 -4.99
N GLU A 25 -10.10 -4.92 -5.41
CA GLU A 25 -9.42 -3.77 -6.03
C GLU A 25 -8.44 -3.10 -5.07
N VAL A 26 -8.90 -2.86 -3.84
CA VAL A 26 -8.09 -2.21 -2.80
C VAL A 26 -6.93 -3.10 -2.39
N ALA A 27 -7.16 -4.41 -2.24
CA ALA A 27 -6.10 -5.37 -1.95
C ALA A 27 -5.08 -5.49 -3.09
N PHE A 28 -5.52 -5.48 -4.35
CA PHE A 28 -4.61 -5.46 -5.51
C PHE A 28 -3.76 -4.18 -5.56
N ALA A 29 -4.35 -3.02 -5.25
CA ALA A 29 -3.62 -1.76 -5.19
C ALA A 29 -2.52 -1.80 -4.12
N ALA A 30 -2.87 -2.20 -2.88
CA ALA A 30 -1.92 -2.36 -1.79
C ALA A 30 -0.81 -3.37 -2.14
N TRP A 31 -1.19 -4.53 -2.68
CA TRP A 31 -0.25 -5.57 -3.08
C TRP A 31 0.74 -5.10 -4.15
N SER A 32 0.24 -4.39 -5.17
CA SER A 32 1.05 -3.88 -6.27
C SER A 32 2.06 -2.84 -5.81
N ILE A 33 1.67 -1.96 -4.88
CA ILE A 33 2.57 -0.94 -4.32
C ILE A 33 3.69 -1.60 -3.50
N VAL A 34 3.35 -2.53 -2.61
CA VAL A 34 4.35 -3.23 -1.77
C VAL A 34 5.31 -4.04 -2.63
N HIS A 35 4.80 -4.76 -3.64
CA HIS A 35 5.66 -5.58 -4.51
C HIS A 35 6.50 -4.73 -5.46
N GLY A 36 5.96 -3.62 -5.98
CA GLY A 36 6.73 -2.65 -6.76
C GLY A 36 7.88 -2.05 -5.95
N LEU A 37 7.61 -1.65 -4.71
CA LEU A 37 8.65 -1.15 -3.80
C LEU A 37 9.67 -2.23 -3.46
N ALA A 38 9.23 -3.47 -3.17
CA ALA A 38 10.12 -4.60 -2.94
C ALA A 38 11.05 -4.84 -4.14
N TYR A 39 10.52 -4.82 -5.36
CA TYR A 39 11.31 -4.96 -6.58
C TYR A 39 12.38 -3.86 -6.72
N LEU A 40 12.03 -2.62 -6.42
CA LEU A 40 12.95 -1.48 -6.43
C LEU A 40 13.98 -1.52 -5.27
N THR A 41 13.77 -2.32 -4.24
CA THR A 41 14.67 -2.38 -3.08
C THR A 41 15.56 -3.62 -3.10
N ILE A 42 15.27 -4.63 -3.93
CA ILE A 42 16.15 -5.80 -4.09
C ILE A 42 17.54 -5.40 -4.65
N ASP A 43 17.63 -4.35 -5.47
CA ASP A 43 18.89 -3.89 -6.07
C ASP A 43 19.06 -2.36 -5.95
N TYR A 44 19.16 -1.88 -4.70
CA TYR A 44 19.42 -0.45 -4.38
C TYR A 44 20.57 0.15 -5.23
N SER A 45 21.62 -0.63 -5.49
CA SER A 45 22.79 -0.20 -6.26
C SER A 45 22.49 0.13 -7.72
N ARG A 46 21.57 -0.57 -8.37
CA ARG A 46 21.25 -0.34 -9.78
C ARG A 46 20.40 0.91 -10.02
N ILE A 47 19.65 1.33 -9.01
CA ILE A 47 18.65 2.40 -9.13
C ILE A 47 19.08 3.66 -8.35
N GLY A 48 20.28 3.64 -7.75
CA GLY A 48 20.85 4.78 -7.06
C GLY A 48 20.09 5.19 -5.80
N ILE A 49 19.32 4.27 -5.21
CA ILE A 49 18.54 4.55 -4.00
C ILE A 49 19.45 4.35 -2.78
N PRO A 50 19.62 5.38 -1.92
CA PRO A 50 20.34 5.24 -0.65
C PRO A 50 19.69 4.20 0.26
N LYS A 51 20.48 3.33 0.91
CA LYS A 51 19.94 2.25 1.76
C LYS A 51 19.14 2.78 2.96
N ASP A 52 19.51 3.95 3.47
CA ASP A 52 18.83 4.69 4.54
C ASP A 52 17.51 5.34 4.10
N ALA A 53 17.26 5.47 2.79
CA ALA A 53 16.01 6.03 2.27
C ALA A 53 14.81 5.07 2.38
N THR A 54 15.03 3.80 2.75
CA THR A 54 14.00 2.74 2.77
C THR A 54 12.76 3.15 3.57
N HIS A 55 12.94 3.74 4.75
CA HIS A 55 11.81 4.17 5.59
C HIS A 55 10.97 5.25 4.89
N HIS A 56 11.61 6.24 4.27
CA HIS A 56 10.93 7.31 3.53
C HIS A 56 10.19 6.80 2.29
N LEU A 57 10.74 5.79 1.60
CA LEU A 57 10.10 5.18 0.44
C LEU A 57 8.85 4.37 0.83
N VAL A 58 8.93 3.60 1.92
CA VAL A 58 7.77 2.90 2.48
C VAL A 58 6.68 3.89 2.88
N GLN A 59 7.04 4.98 3.56
CA GLN A 59 6.07 6.01 3.94
C GLN A 59 5.44 6.67 2.71
N SER A 60 6.23 7.00 1.69
CA SER A 60 5.72 7.61 0.45
C SER A 60 4.75 6.68 -0.29
N ALA A 61 5.06 5.38 -0.34
CA ALA A 61 4.21 4.36 -0.94
C ALA A 61 2.88 4.23 -0.18
N LEU A 62 2.93 4.27 1.16
CA LEU A 62 1.75 4.27 2.01
C LEU A 62 0.90 5.54 1.79
N ASP A 63 1.52 6.72 1.75
CA ASP A 63 0.81 7.98 1.53
C ASP A 63 0.06 7.98 0.19
N VAL A 64 0.70 7.46 -0.87
CA VAL A 64 0.07 7.31 -2.20
C VAL A 64 -1.13 6.35 -2.13
N PHE A 65 -0.97 5.21 -1.46
CA PHE A 65 -2.06 4.26 -1.27
C PHE A 65 -3.22 4.90 -0.52
N MET A 66 -2.96 5.51 0.65
CA MET A 66 -3.96 6.11 1.51
C MET A 66 -4.74 7.22 0.80
N ARG A 67 -4.07 8.10 0.03
CA ARG A 67 -4.76 9.12 -0.78
C ARG A 67 -5.81 8.54 -1.74
N GLY A 68 -5.62 7.31 -2.21
CA GLY A 68 -6.53 6.67 -3.15
C GLY A 68 -7.65 5.85 -2.50
N VAL A 69 -7.59 5.59 -1.18
CA VAL A 69 -8.52 4.67 -0.50
C VAL A 69 -9.09 5.21 0.80
N SER A 70 -8.56 6.28 1.38
CA SER A 70 -9.10 6.89 2.60
C SER A 70 -10.52 7.40 2.39
N ALA A 71 -11.41 7.09 3.32
CA ALA A 71 -12.72 7.72 3.35
C ALA A 71 -12.58 9.24 3.55
N GLU A 72 -13.45 10.04 2.92
CA GLU A 72 -13.52 11.47 3.19
C GLU A 72 -13.97 11.69 4.64
N GLU A 73 -13.31 12.61 5.36
CA GLU A 73 -13.77 13.06 6.67
C GLU A 73 -15.16 13.71 6.49
N LYS A 74 -16.19 13.12 7.10
CA LYS A 74 -17.57 13.65 7.11
C LYS A 74 -17.69 14.89 8.00
#